data_AF-A0AAU3YK60-F1
#
_entry.id   AF-A0AAU3YK60-F1
#
_cell.length_a   1.000
_cell.length_b   1.000
_cell.length_c   1.000
_cell.angle_alpha   90.00
_cell.angle_beta   90.00
_cell.angle_gamma   90.00
#
_symmetry.space_group_name_H-M   'P 1'
#
loop_
_entity.id
_entity.type
_entity.pdbx_description
1 polymer ?
#
loop_
_entity_poly.entity_id
_entity_poly.type
_entity_poly.pdbx_seq_one_letter_code
_entity_poly.pdbx_strand_id
1 'polypeptide(L)'
;MTSGSTPGLTRFNTSDESAAQAELHEVCASSAWGSKLLAQRPFASAETLFTASDAAMAELTADDLAEAMAGHPPIGRPKPGDPTSSREQRGMAGASEELKKEMLELNLAYQDRFGHVFLICATGATAEQMLDALKDRIGHTAEEEREIVRTELGKINRIRLTRIVEAP
;
A
#
# COMPACT_ATOMS: atom_id res chain seq x y z
N MET A 1 16.55 6.78 -20.75
CA MET A 1 15.35 6.88 -21.60
C MET A 1 14.37 7.74 -20.86
N THR A 2 14.02 8.92 -21.38
CA THR A 2 13.03 9.81 -20.76
C THR A 2 11.66 9.13 -20.88
N SER A 3 11.19 8.51 -19.81
CA SER A 3 9.85 7.90 -19.75
C SER A 3 8.82 9.01 -19.94
N GLY A 4 8.31 9.13 -21.17
CA GLY A 4 7.26 10.09 -21.53
C GLY A 4 5.91 9.73 -20.91
N SER A 5 4.92 10.59 -21.13
CA SER A 5 3.54 10.37 -20.69
C SER A 5 2.97 9.11 -21.35
N THR A 6 2.60 8.12 -20.54
CA THR A 6 1.88 6.92 -20.99
C THR A 6 0.40 7.25 -21.25
N PRO A 7 -0.36 6.42 -22.00
CA PRO A 7 -1.80 6.60 -22.14
C PRO A 7 -2.52 6.71 -20.79
N GLY A 8 -2.18 5.84 -19.83
CA GLY A 8 -2.75 5.86 -18.48
C GLY A 8 -2.40 7.11 -17.67
N LEU A 9 -1.15 7.58 -17.74
CA LEU A 9 -0.78 8.84 -17.08
C LEU A 9 -1.50 10.04 -17.71
N THR A 10 -1.65 10.03 -19.04
CA THR A 10 -2.37 11.07 -19.77
C THR A 10 -3.84 11.09 -19.35
N ARG A 11 -4.50 9.93 -19.26
CA ARG A 11 -5.85 9.77 -18.73
C ARG A 11 -5.95 10.33 -17.31
N PHE A 12 -5.09 9.89 -16.39
CA PHE A 12 -5.10 10.36 -15.00
C PHE A 12 -4.93 11.89 -14.87
N ASN A 13 -4.05 12.48 -15.70
CA ASN A 13 -3.82 13.93 -15.72
C ASN A 13 -5.03 14.72 -16.25
N THR A 14 -5.82 14.15 -17.16
CA THR A 14 -6.95 14.86 -17.80
C THR A 14 -8.32 14.48 -17.24
N SER A 15 -8.41 13.42 -16.43
CA SER A 15 -9.61 13.06 -15.68
C SER A 15 -10.07 14.21 -14.79
N ASP A 16 -11.39 14.36 -14.65
CA ASP A 16 -11.96 15.28 -13.67
C ASP A 16 -11.47 14.94 -12.24
N GLU A 17 -11.56 15.94 -11.36
CA GLU A 17 -11.02 15.82 -10.01
C GLU A 17 -11.66 14.68 -9.21
N SER A 18 -12.97 14.45 -9.37
CA SER A 18 -13.68 13.40 -8.65
C SER A 18 -13.25 12.00 -9.08
N ALA A 19 -13.07 11.79 -10.40
CA ALA A 19 -12.59 10.53 -10.95
C ALA A 19 -11.14 10.24 -10.54
N ALA A 20 -10.26 11.25 -10.62
CA ALA A 20 -8.87 11.10 -10.20
C ALA A 20 -8.74 10.87 -8.68
N GLN A 21 -9.58 11.53 -7.87
CA GLN A 21 -9.62 11.31 -6.43
C GLN A 21 -10.04 9.87 -6.11
N ALA A 22 -11.06 9.34 -6.78
CA ALA A 22 -11.48 7.95 -6.61
C ALA A 22 -10.36 6.97 -6.99
N GLU A 23 -9.66 7.21 -8.11
CA GLU A 23 -8.55 6.38 -8.55
C GLU A 23 -7.37 6.41 -7.55
N LEU A 24 -7.07 7.56 -6.95
CA LEU A 24 -6.07 7.66 -5.88
C LEU A 24 -6.52 7.00 -4.57
N HIS A 25 -7.80 7.06 -4.23
CA HIS A 25 -8.33 6.41 -3.04
C HIS A 25 -8.22 4.87 -3.13
N GLU A 26 -8.34 4.30 -4.33
CA GLU A 26 -8.07 2.88 -4.58
C GLU A 26 -6.57 2.52 -4.44
N VAL A 27 -5.67 3.50 -4.60
CA VAL A 27 -4.23 3.33 -4.32
C VAL A 27 -3.98 3.35 -2.82
N CYS A 28 -4.44 4.40 -2.15
CA CYS A 28 -4.21 4.64 -0.74
C CYS A 28 -5.43 5.34 -0.13
N ALA A 29 -5.94 4.80 0.99
CA ALA A 29 -7.12 5.33 1.65
C ALA A 29 -6.89 6.71 2.32
N SER A 30 -5.64 7.14 2.50
CA SER A 30 -5.34 8.46 3.08
C SER A 30 -5.83 9.59 2.17
N SER A 31 -6.79 10.35 2.70
CA SER A 31 -7.34 11.54 2.06
C SER A 31 -6.27 12.61 1.86
N ALA A 32 -5.43 12.85 2.87
CA ALA A 32 -4.32 13.80 2.82
C ALA A 32 -3.30 13.45 1.72
N TRP A 33 -2.95 12.16 1.58
CA TRP A 33 -2.09 11.69 0.50
C TRP A 33 -2.71 11.96 -0.87
N GLY A 34 -3.98 11.55 -1.07
CA GLY A 34 -4.69 11.73 -2.33
C GLY A 34 -4.79 13.20 -2.75
N SER A 35 -5.18 14.09 -1.82
CA SER A 35 -5.28 15.53 -2.08
C SER A 35 -3.95 16.16 -2.49
N LYS A 36 -2.82 15.75 -1.88
CA LYS A 36 -1.48 16.23 -2.25
C LYS A 36 -1.11 15.87 -3.68
N LEU A 37 -1.51 14.69 -4.16
CA LEU A 37 -1.22 14.26 -5.53
C LEU A 37 -2.13 14.97 -6.54
N LEU A 38 -3.42 15.14 -6.21
CA LEU A 38 -4.35 15.87 -7.07
C LEU A 38 -3.89 17.30 -7.33
N ALA A 39 -3.41 17.99 -6.29
CA ALA A 39 -2.94 19.36 -6.37
C ALA A 39 -1.67 19.54 -7.22
N GLN A 40 -0.94 18.45 -7.50
CA GLN A 40 0.30 18.46 -8.28
C GLN A 40 0.10 18.04 -9.74
N ARG A 41 -1.13 17.69 -10.14
CA ARG A 41 -1.42 17.42 -11.55
C ARG A 41 -1.29 18.70 -12.39
N PRO A 42 -0.85 18.60 -13.65
CA PRO A 42 -0.47 17.38 -14.37
C PRO A 42 0.99 16.96 -14.09
N PHE A 43 1.23 15.65 -14.03
CA PHE A 43 2.57 15.07 -13.92
C PHE A 43 3.21 14.86 -15.29
N ALA A 44 4.49 15.21 -15.44
CA ALA A 44 5.20 15.11 -16.71
C ALA A 44 5.61 13.66 -17.07
N SER A 45 5.79 12.81 -16.07
CA SER A 45 6.15 11.40 -16.21
C SER A 45 5.70 10.55 -15.02
N ALA A 46 5.70 9.23 -15.19
CA ALA A 46 5.44 8.30 -14.09
C ALA A 46 6.43 8.50 -12.93
N GLU A 47 7.70 8.80 -13.24
CA GLU A 47 8.74 9.10 -12.23
C GLU A 47 8.35 10.31 -11.36
N THR A 48 7.84 11.39 -11.97
CA THR A 48 7.39 12.58 -11.23
C THR A 48 6.17 12.28 -10.34
N LEU A 49 5.26 11.43 -10.80
CA LEU A 49 4.13 10.96 -9.99
C LEU A 49 4.60 10.10 -8.81
N PHE A 50 5.55 9.18 -9.02
CA PHE A 50 6.08 8.35 -7.95
C PHE A 50 6.82 9.18 -6.90
N THR A 51 7.67 10.12 -7.33
CA THR A 51 8.38 11.01 -6.41
C THR A 51 7.41 11.86 -5.59
N ALA A 52 6.35 12.39 -6.21
CA ALA A 52 5.30 13.11 -5.50
C ALA A 52 4.53 12.21 -4.51
N SER A 53 4.26 10.96 -4.88
CA SER A 53 3.69 9.93 -4.01
C SER A 53 4.55 9.67 -2.77
N ASP A 54 5.86 9.52 -2.94
CA ASP A 54 6.78 9.26 -1.84
C ASP A 54 6.92 10.46 -0.91
N ALA A 55 6.99 11.68 -1.47
CA ALA A 55 7.02 12.91 -0.69
C ALA A 55 5.74 13.09 0.13
N ALA A 56 4.56 12.86 -0.49
CA ALA A 56 3.28 12.91 0.20
C ALA A 56 3.21 11.86 1.32
N MET A 57 3.72 10.64 1.09
CA MET A 57 3.81 9.60 2.12
C MET A 57 4.74 9.98 3.28
N ALA A 58 5.86 10.64 3.00
CA ALA A 58 6.81 11.09 4.02
C ALA A 58 6.21 12.14 4.96
N GLU A 59 5.30 12.97 4.45
CA GLU A 59 4.67 14.06 5.19
C GLU A 59 3.44 13.64 6.02
N LEU A 60 2.94 12.41 5.86
CA LEU A 60 1.74 11.96 6.57
C LEU A 60 1.93 11.99 8.09
N THR A 61 0.94 12.52 8.78
CA THR A 61 0.85 12.45 10.24
C THR A 61 0.50 11.02 10.70
N ALA A 62 0.45 10.81 12.02
CA ALA A 62 0.03 9.53 12.57
C ALA A 62 -1.42 9.18 12.19
N ASP A 63 -2.31 10.17 12.19
CA ASP A 63 -3.72 9.97 11.86
C ASP A 63 -3.91 9.69 10.37
N ASP A 64 -3.16 10.38 9.50
CA ASP A 64 -3.17 10.11 8.06
C ASP A 64 -2.66 8.70 7.74
N LEU A 65 -1.64 8.23 8.47
CA LEU A 65 -1.14 6.86 8.35
C LEU A 65 -2.18 5.85 8.85
N ALA A 66 -2.89 6.15 9.94
CA ALA A 66 -3.96 5.30 10.44
C ALA A 66 -5.10 5.16 9.42
N GLU A 67 -5.50 6.27 8.76
CA GLU A 67 -6.46 6.26 7.67
C GLU A 67 -5.95 5.40 6.50
N ALA A 68 -4.70 5.59 6.07
CA ALA A 68 -4.09 4.76 5.03
C ALA A 68 -4.18 3.26 5.38
N MET A 69 -3.80 2.89 6.59
CA MET A 69 -3.80 1.49 7.06
C MET A 69 -5.20 0.88 7.14
N ALA A 70 -6.22 1.65 7.49
CA ALA A 70 -7.61 1.17 7.58
C ALA A 70 -8.14 0.64 6.24
N GLY A 71 -7.54 1.04 5.11
CA GLY A 71 -7.85 0.53 3.78
C GLY A 71 -7.27 -0.86 3.46
N HIS A 72 -6.44 -1.45 4.33
CA HIS A 72 -5.72 -2.69 4.05
C HIS A 72 -6.34 -3.92 4.75
N PRO A 73 -6.56 -5.03 4.02
CA PRO A 73 -6.94 -6.30 4.62
C PRO A 73 -5.73 -6.99 5.28
N PRO A 74 -5.92 -7.79 6.35
CA PRO A 74 -4.84 -8.54 6.99
C PRO A 74 -4.15 -9.54 6.05
N ILE A 75 -2.87 -9.83 6.29
CA ILE A 75 -2.12 -10.84 5.52
C ILE A 75 -2.75 -12.23 5.70
N GLY A 76 -2.97 -12.93 4.58
CA GLY A 76 -3.60 -14.25 4.55
C GLY A 76 -5.13 -14.22 4.61
N ARG A 77 -5.73 -13.03 4.66
CA ARG A 77 -7.19 -12.82 4.61
C ARG A 77 -7.53 -11.73 3.58
N PRO A 78 -7.36 -12.00 2.28
CA PRO A 78 -7.65 -11.01 1.25
C PRO A 78 -9.12 -10.61 1.30
N LYS A 79 -9.41 -9.37 0.87
CA LYS A 79 -10.78 -8.86 0.81
C LYS A 79 -11.62 -9.71 -0.15
N PRO A 80 -12.75 -10.30 0.28
CA PRO A 80 -13.57 -11.13 -0.60
C PRO A 80 -14.02 -10.37 -1.85
N GLY A 81 -13.81 -10.97 -3.02
CA GLY A 81 -14.18 -10.36 -4.30
C GLY A 81 -13.23 -9.25 -4.78
N ASP A 82 -12.09 -9.03 -4.11
CA ASP A 82 -11.07 -8.06 -4.52
C ASP A 82 -9.86 -8.80 -5.18
N PRO A 83 -9.73 -8.72 -6.53
CA PRO A 83 -8.61 -9.34 -7.24
C PRO A 83 -7.27 -8.67 -6.93
N THR A 84 -7.26 -7.41 -6.51
CA THR A 84 -6.05 -6.68 -6.16
C THR A 84 -5.48 -7.17 -4.85
N SER A 85 -6.32 -7.25 -3.81
CA SER A 85 -5.92 -7.83 -2.52
C SER A 85 -5.41 -9.27 -2.67
N SER A 86 -6.12 -10.09 -3.45
CA SER A 86 -5.73 -11.48 -3.71
C SER A 86 -4.39 -11.59 -4.46
N ARG A 87 -4.16 -10.73 -5.46
CA ARG A 87 -2.92 -10.71 -6.26
C ARG A 87 -1.72 -10.26 -5.43
N GLU A 88 -1.89 -9.24 -4.59
CA GLU A 88 -0.81 -8.67 -3.78
C GLU A 88 -0.30 -9.67 -2.74
N GLN A 89 -1.19 -10.46 -2.14
CA GLN A 89 -0.84 -11.44 -1.11
C GLN A 89 -0.73 -12.88 -1.66
N ARG A 90 -0.51 -13.06 -2.97
CA ARG A 90 -0.46 -14.39 -3.62
C ARG A 90 0.54 -15.36 -2.98
N GLY A 91 1.59 -14.84 -2.33
CA GLY A 91 2.58 -15.65 -1.60
C GLY A 91 1.97 -16.51 -0.49
N MET A 92 0.81 -16.09 0.05
CA MET A 92 0.07 -16.85 1.07
C MET A 92 -0.78 -17.99 0.51
N ALA A 93 -1.07 -18.02 -0.79
CA ALA A 93 -2.03 -18.98 -1.36
C ALA A 93 -1.57 -20.44 -1.23
N GLY A 94 -0.25 -20.68 -1.28
CA GLY A 94 0.36 -22.00 -1.15
C GLY A 94 0.92 -22.33 0.24
N ALA A 95 0.70 -21.46 1.24
CA ALA A 95 1.21 -21.68 2.59
C ALA A 95 0.58 -22.91 3.25
N SER A 96 1.34 -23.59 4.12
CA SER A 96 0.79 -24.68 4.93
C SER A 96 -0.26 -24.17 5.91
N GLU A 97 -1.13 -25.07 6.37
CA GLU A 97 -2.16 -24.71 7.35
C GLU A 97 -1.55 -24.29 8.70
N GLU A 98 -0.40 -24.86 9.07
CA GLU A 98 0.36 -24.46 10.26
C GLU A 98 0.87 -23.03 10.13
N LEU A 99 1.44 -22.66 8.97
CA LEU A 99 1.92 -21.30 8.71
C LEU A 99 0.76 -20.30 8.71
N LYS A 100 -0.36 -20.62 8.05
CA LYS A 100 -1.56 -19.76 8.06
C LYS A 100 -2.11 -19.55 9.47
N LYS A 101 -2.11 -20.60 10.29
CA LYS A 101 -2.54 -20.50 11.69
C LYS A 101 -1.61 -19.59 12.49
N GLU A 102 -0.29 -19.77 12.37
CA GLU A 102 0.69 -18.93 13.05
C GLU A 102 0.62 -17.47 12.60
N MET A 103 0.48 -17.23 11.29
CA MET A 103 0.26 -15.91 10.71
C MET A 103 -1.00 -15.25 11.30
N LEU A 104 -2.09 -15.99 11.45
CA LEU A 104 -3.32 -15.47 12.04
C LEU A 104 -3.13 -15.09 13.52
N GLU A 105 -2.54 -15.97 14.32
CA GLU A 105 -2.27 -15.73 15.74
C GLU A 105 -1.39 -14.49 15.93
N LEU A 106 -0.33 -14.36 15.15
CA LEU A 106 0.56 -13.20 15.22
C LEU A 106 -0.10 -11.92 14.67
N ASN A 107 -0.95 -12.00 13.65
CA ASN A 107 -1.70 -10.82 13.17
C ASN A 107 -2.62 -10.26 14.26
N LEU A 108 -3.26 -11.14 15.05
CA LEU A 108 -4.12 -10.72 16.15
C LEU A 108 -3.30 -10.08 17.27
N ALA A 109 -2.17 -10.69 17.66
CA ALA A 109 -1.27 -10.13 18.67
C ALA A 109 -0.66 -8.78 18.22
N TYR A 110 -0.32 -8.67 16.94
CA TYR A 110 0.17 -7.43 16.34
C TYR A 110 -0.90 -6.32 16.38
N GLN A 111 -2.15 -6.64 16.03
CA GLN A 111 -3.26 -5.68 16.10
C GLN A 111 -3.56 -5.23 17.52
N ASP A 112 -3.51 -6.12 18.50
CA ASP A 112 -3.67 -5.77 19.92
C ASP A 112 -2.57 -4.80 20.39
N ARG A 113 -1.32 -5.02 19.95
CA ARG A 113 -0.18 -4.20 20.32
C ARG A 113 -0.17 -2.82 19.65
N PHE A 114 -0.39 -2.75 18.35
CA PHE A 114 -0.19 -1.53 17.56
C PHE A 114 -1.50 -0.84 17.15
N GLY A 115 -2.65 -1.47 17.34
CA GLY A 115 -3.96 -0.91 17.00
C GLY A 115 -4.31 -0.93 15.50
N HIS A 116 -3.50 -1.60 14.67
CA HIS A 116 -3.71 -1.69 13.22
C HIS A 116 -3.21 -3.03 12.67
N VAL A 117 -3.60 -3.37 11.44
CA VAL A 117 -3.17 -4.60 10.76
C VAL A 117 -1.65 -4.60 10.55
N PHE A 118 -1.06 -5.81 10.51
CA PHE A 118 0.31 -5.97 10.02
C PHE A 118 0.35 -5.64 8.53
N LEU A 119 1.12 -4.61 8.18
CA LEU A 119 1.25 -4.14 6.81
C LEU A 119 2.63 -4.47 6.25
N ILE A 120 2.67 -5.12 5.10
CA ILE A 120 3.89 -5.35 4.33
C ILE A 120 3.56 -5.31 2.84
N CYS A 121 4.49 -4.83 2.02
CA CYS A 121 4.46 -4.98 0.59
C CYS A 121 4.65 -6.46 0.22
N ALA A 122 3.54 -7.20 0.22
CA ALA A 122 3.51 -8.64 -0.02
C ALA A 122 3.84 -9.05 -1.48
N THR A 123 3.83 -8.10 -2.42
CA THR A 123 4.09 -8.38 -3.83
C THR A 123 5.53 -8.92 -4.00
N GLY A 124 5.64 -10.19 -4.36
CA GLY A 124 6.93 -10.86 -4.56
C GLY A 124 7.48 -11.56 -3.30
N ALA A 125 6.86 -11.39 -2.14
CA ALA A 125 7.24 -12.07 -0.91
C ALA A 125 6.62 -13.47 -0.81
N THR A 126 7.33 -14.42 -0.19
CA THR A 126 6.79 -15.73 0.20
C THR A 126 6.03 -15.63 1.53
N ALA A 127 5.25 -16.67 1.85
CA ALA A 127 4.55 -16.77 3.13
C ALA A 127 5.51 -16.74 4.32
N GLU A 128 6.62 -17.45 4.21
CA GLU A 128 7.69 -17.52 5.21
C GLU A 128 8.33 -16.15 5.42
N GLN A 129 8.66 -15.42 4.34
CA GLN A 129 9.22 -14.08 4.43
C GLN A 129 8.26 -13.09 5.12
N MET A 130 6.96 -13.18 4.81
CA MET A 130 5.95 -12.36 5.48
C MET A 130 5.81 -12.71 6.96
N LEU A 131 5.87 -14.00 7.31
CA LEU A 131 5.80 -14.47 8.68
C LEU A 131 7.05 -14.07 9.49
N ASP A 132 8.24 -14.21 8.92
CA ASP A 132 9.50 -13.82 9.55
C ASP A 132 9.51 -12.31 9.81
N ALA A 133 9.06 -11.51 8.84
CA ALA A 133 8.93 -10.07 9.01
C ALA A 133 7.93 -9.72 10.13
N LEU A 134 6.82 -10.45 10.26
CA LEU A 134 5.86 -10.24 11.35
C LEU A 134 6.45 -10.60 12.72
N LYS A 135 7.21 -11.70 12.80
CA LYS A 135 7.89 -12.15 14.03
C LYS A 135 8.96 -11.17 14.50
N ASP A 136 9.68 -10.57 13.56
CA ASP A 136 10.67 -9.53 13.86
C ASP A 136 9.98 -8.26 14.36
N ARG A 137 9.01 -7.76 13.59
CA ARG A 137 8.38 -6.46 13.81
C ARG A 137 7.46 -6.37 15.03
N ILE A 138 6.91 -7.49 15.48
CA ILE A 138 6.07 -7.50 16.70
C ILE A 138 6.85 -7.10 17.96
N GLY A 139 8.19 -7.20 17.93
CA GLY A 139 9.07 -6.78 19.02
C GLY A 139 9.37 -5.27 19.05
N HIS A 140 9.11 -4.54 17.97
CA HIS A 140 9.49 -3.13 17.83
C HIS A 140 8.68 -2.19 18.74
N THR A 141 9.24 -0.99 18.93
CA THR A 141 8.48 0.15 19.49
C THR A 141 7.44 0.65 18.48
N ALA A 142 6.44 1.39 18.96
CA ALA A 142 5.41 1.95 18.10
C ALA A 142 5.98 2.96 17.09
N GLU A 143 7.01 3.71 17.50
CA GLU A 143 7.68 4.69 16.67
C GLU A 143 8.48 4.04 15.53
N GLU A 144 9.26 3.00 15.83
CA GLU A 144 10.00 2.22 14.82
C GLU A 144 9.02 1.58 13.83
N GLU A 145 7.97 0.94 14.34
CA GLU A 145 7.01 0.24 13.50
C GLU A 145 6.24 1.20 12.59
N ARG A 146 5.90 2.40 13.07
CA ARG A 146 5.24 3.42 12.25
C ARG A 146 6.09 3.83 11.04
N GLU A 147 7.40 3.98 11.20
CA GLU A 147 8.27 4.35 10.07
C GLU A 147 8.49 3.18 9.10
N ILE A 148 8.46 1.94 9.59
CA ILE A 148 8.44 0.75 8.73
C ILE A 148 7.14 0.70 7.92
N VAL A 149 5.98 0.86 8.58
CA VAL A 149 4.67 0.94 7.92
C VAL A 149 4.65 2.01 6.83
N ARG A 150 5.16 3.21 7.12
CA ARG A 150 5.24 4.30 6.13
C ARG A 150 6.04 3.88 4.90
N THR A 151 7.16 3.20 5.12
CA THR A 151 8.01 2.67 4.04
C THR A 151 7.28 1.59 3.23
N GLU A 152 6.57 0.68 3.89
CA GLU A 152 5.78 -0.36 3.22
C GLU A 152 4.60 0.22 2.42
N LEU A 153 3.89 1.22 2.94
CA LEU A 153 2.88 1.97 2.20
C LEU A 153 3.45 2.62 0.93
N GLY A 154 4.62 3.26 1.02
CA GLY A 154 5.28 3.83 -0.15
C GLY A 154 5.56 2.81 -1.26
N LYS A 155 6.03 1.61 -0.89
CA LYS A 155 6.24 0.49 -1.83
C LYS A 155 4.93 0.04 -2.48
N ILE A 156 3.87 -0.15 -1.68
CA ILE A 156 2.55 -0.56 -2.16
C ILE A 156 1.96 0.50 -3.10
N ASN A 157 2.03 1.77 -2.72
CA ASN A 157 1.50 2.89 -3.50
C ASN A 157 2.19 2.96 -4.87
N ARG A 158 3.53 2.82 -4.94
CA ARG A 158 4.24 2.76 -6.22
C ARG A 158 3.73 1.62 -7.11
N ILE A 159 3.59 0.40 -6.58
CA ILE A 159 3.08 -0.75 -7.35
C ILE A 159 1.67 -0.48 -7.89
N ARG A 160 0.80 0.12 -7.07
CA ARG A 160 -0.58 0.42 -7.46
C ARG A 160 -0.64 1.58 -8.47
N LEU A 161 0.16 2.64 -8.29
CA LEU A 161 0.30 3.73 -9.25
C LEU A 161 0.87 3.26 -10.59
N THR A 162 1.80 2.30 -10.61
CA THR A 162 2.26 1.68 -11.87
C THR A 162 1.09 1.14 -12.69
N ARG A 163 0.09 0.54 -12.04
CA ARG A 163 -1.11 0.04 -12.74
C ARG A 163 -1.95 1.17 -13.34
N ILE A 164 -2.04 2.32 -12.67
CA ILE A 164 -2.74 3.50 -13.19
C ILE A 164 -2.05 4.03 -14.45
N VAL A 165 -0.73 4.18 -14.40
CA VAL A 165 0.05 4.72 -15.53
C VAL A 165 0.13 3.73 -16.70
N GLU A 166 0.12 2.41 -16.45
CA GLU A 166 0.15 1.39 -17.49
C GLU A 166 -1.22 1.03 -18.05
N ALA A 167 -2.30 1.27 -17.30
CA ALA A 167 -3.66 1.02 -17.77
C ALA A 167 -3.96 1.88 -19.00
N PRO A 168 -4.54 1.31 -20.08
CA PRO A 168 -4.80 2.02 -21.33
C PRO A 168 -5.77 3.20 -21.18
#